data_AF-A0A9Q2CVU6-F1
#
_entry.id   AF-A0A9Q2CVU6-F1
#
_cell.length_a   1.000
_cell.length_b   1.000
_cell.length_c   1.000
_cell.angle_alpha   90.00
_cell.angle_beta   90.00
_cell.angle_gamma   90.00
#
_symmetry.space_group_name_H-M   'P 1'
#
loop_
_entity.id
_entity.type
_entity.pdbx_description
1 polymer ?
#
loop_
_entity_poly.entity_id
_entity_poly.type
_entity_poly.pdbx_seq_one_letter_code
_entity_poly.pdbx_strand_id
1 'polypeptide(L)'
;MDYAYPNGYENHLKTNLEEDIYAINKLLFNLREKDLIIIGTQSQTIPYTFGNLEFYPLRQLATLLAAEPDAVILCVNLDDDITYIKRTINFIENYLESKVLAINVYPFIKKDSWNLNRKNEKISSAKFQGYIDNMNQFLEIPLFINGQQSKDIYEECLKFFSNST
;
A
#
# COMPACT_ATOMS: atom_id res chain seq x y z
N MET A 1 -8.44 16.36 0.89
CA MET A 1 -7.19 16.09 0.15
C MET A 1 -6.52 17.44 -0.05
N ASP A 2 -5.44 17.70 0.68
CA ASP A 2 -4.73 19.00 0.67
C ASP A 2 -3.84 19.16 -0.57
N TYR A 3 -3.18 18.08 -1.00
CA TYR A 3 -2.34 18.03 -2.19
C TYR A 3 -2.58 16.75 -3.00
N ALA A 4 -2.27 16.79 -4.30
CA ALA A 4 -2.26 15.64 -5.19
C ALA A 4 -1.00 15.69 -6.05
N TYR A 5 -0.22 14.60 -6.03
CA TYR A 5 0.95 14.42 -6.89
C TYR A 5 0.74 13.21 -7.79
N PRO A 6 0.81 13.34 -9.13
CA PRO A 6 0.60 12.20 -10.01
C PRO A 6 1.80 11.25 -9.94
N ASN A 7 1.59 10.01 -9.50
CA ASN A 7 2.62 8.97 -9.44
C ASN A 7 2.18 7.62 -10.06
N GLY A 8 1.08 7.62 -10.82
CA GLY A 8 0.46 6.43 -11.41
C GLY A 8 0.82 6.15 -12.86
N TYR A 9 0.20 5.08 -13.37
CA TYR A 9 0.23 4.67 -14.77
C TYR A 9 -0.29 5.80 -15.68
N GLU A 10 0.29 5.96 -16.88
CA GLU A 10 -0.01 7.05 -17.84
C GLU A 10 0.27 8.49 -17.36
N ASN A 11 1.14 8.67 -16.36
CA ASN A 11 1.57 10.01 -15.98
C ASN A 11 2.42 10.67 -17.09
N HIS A 12 2.00 11.85 -17.56
CA HIS A 12 2.73 12.64 -18.56
C HIS A 12 3.86 13.51 -17.96
N LEU A 13 4.03 13.53 -16.63
CA LEU A 13 5.16 14.21 -16.01
C LEU A 13 6.47 13.53 -16.41
N LYS A 14 7.30 14.23 -17.17
CA LYS A 14 8.67 13.82 -17.49
C LYS A 14 9.60 14.27 -16.37
N THR A 15 9.52 13.57 -15.25
CA THR A 15 10.38 13.77 -14.09
C THR A 15 11.31 12.58 -13.91
N ASN A 16 12.50 12.83 -13.39
CA ASN A 16 13.37 11.77 -12.90
C ASN A 16 13.11 11.48 -11.40
N LEU A 17 13.77 10.47 -10.86
CA LEU A 17 13.57 10.02 -9.47
C LEU A 17 13.85 11.14 -8.44
N GLU A 18 14.94 11.89 -8.63
CA GLU A 18 15.36 12.95 -7.71
C GLU A 18 14.37 14.13 -7.75
N GLU A 19 13.88 14.49 -8.94
CA GLU A 19 12.86 15.51 -9.12
C GLU A 19 11.53 15.12 -8.46
N ASP A 20 11.12 13.85 -8.59
CA ASP A 20 9.94 13.32 -7.90
C ASP A 20 10.11 13.41 -6.38
N ILE A 21 11.27 12.99 -5.84
CA ILE A 21 11.56 13.07 -4.40
C ILE A 21 11.50 14.52 -3.91
N TYR A 22 12.19 15.43 -4.61
CA TYR A 22 12.24 16.84 -4.24
C TYR A 22 10.85 17.50 -4.26
N ALA A 23 10.04 17.20 -5.29
CA ALA A 23 8.70 17.73 -5.41
C ALA A 23 7.81 17.26 -4.25
N ILE A 24 7.84 15.97 -3.92
CA ILE A 24 7.04 15.39 -2.84
C ILE A 24 7.51 15.92 -1.48
N ASN A 25 8.82 15.98 -1.23
CA ASN A 25 9.38 16.59 -0.01
C ASN A 25 8.89 18.01 0.20
N LYS A 26 8.83 18.82 -0.86
CA LYS A 26 8.30 20.19 -0.78
C LYS A 26 6.83 20.22 -0.40
N LEU A 27 6.02 19.28 -0.90
CA LEU A 27 4.61 19.16 -0.50
C LEU A 27 4.48 18.79 0.98
N LEU A 28 5.28 17.82 1.44
CA LEU A 28 5.28 17.39 2.84
C LEU A 28 5.77 18.49 3.79
N PHE A 29 6.78 19.27 3.39
CA PHE A 29 7.23 20.43 4.14
C PHE A 29 6.13 21.48 4.36
N ASN A 30 5.21 21.63 3.40
CA ASN A 30 4.06 22.53 3.55
C ASN A 30 3.00 21.99 4.52
N LEU A 31 3.04 20.68 4.81
CA LEU A 31 2.16 19.99 5.76
C LEU A 31 2.81 19.77 7.13
N ARG A 32 4.03 20.24 7.37
CA ARG A 32 4.81 19.97 8.61
C ARG A 32 4.14 20.36 9.93
N GLU A 33 3.17 21.28 9.89
CA GLU A 33 2.43 21.73 11.09
C GLU A 33 1.20 20.83 11.38
N LYS A 34 0.96 19.79 10.56
CA LYS A 34 -0.12 18.82 10.77
C LYS A 34 0.35 17.75 11.75
N ASP A 35 -0.53 17.36 12.67
CA ASP A 35 -0.24 16.27 13.63
C ASP A 35 -0.13 14.89 12.95
N LEU A 36 -0.83 14.70 11.83
CA LEU A 36 -0.83 13.47 11.05
C LEU A 36 -0.93 13.78 9.55
N ILE A 37 -0.08 13.15 8.76
CA ILE A 37 -0.09 13.21 7.30
C ILE A 37 -0.43 11.82 6.76
N ILE A 38 -1.47 11.71 5.94
CA ILE A 38 -1.84 10.46 5.27
C ILE A 38 -1.49 10.57 3.80
N ILE A 39 -0.61 9.68 3.34
CA ILE A 39 -0.15 9.63 1.95
C ILE A 39 -0.71 8.39 1.29
N GLY A 40 -1.45 8.59 0.20
CA GLY A 40 -1.87 7.52 -0.69
C GLY A 40 -0.89 7.39 -1.85
N THR A 41 -0.52 6.17 -2.20
CA THR A 41 0.27 5.87 -3.40
C THR A 41 -0.43 4.82 -4.26
N GLN A 42 0.03 4.66 -5.50
CA GLN A 42 -0.48 3.65 -6.42
C GLN A 42 0.07 2.26 -6.11
N SER A 43 -0.57 1.24 -6.68
CA SER A 43 -0.18 -0.17 -6.50
C SER A 43 1.27 -0.44 -6.91
N GLN A 44 1.80 -1.58 -6.46
CA GLN A 44 3.14 -2.10 -6.74
C GLN A 44 4.25 -1.35 -5.99
N THR A 45 4.57 -1.84 -4.79
CA THR A 45 5.66 -1.31 -3.94
C THR A 45 7.02 -1.87 -4.34
N ILE A 46 7.06 -3.15 -4.72
CA ILE A 46 8.27 -3.84 -5.19
C ILE A 46 8.02 -4.50 -6.55
N PRO A 47 9.06 -4.78 -7.35
CA PRO A 47 8.91 -5.49 -8.62
C PRO A 47 8.23 -6.85 -8.44
N TYR A 48 7.16 -7.08 -9.20
CA TYR A 48 6.46 -8.37 -9.22
C TYR A 48 7.28 -9.43 -9.95
N THR A 49 7.95 -9.03 -11.02
CA THR A 49 8.89 -9.84 -11.80
C THR A 49 10.08 -8.98 -12.23
N PHE A 50 11.18 -9.63 -12.62
CA PHE A 50 12.43 -9.00 -13.01
C PHE A 50 12.67 -9.15 -14.52
N GLY A 51 13.52 -8.29 -15.09
CA GLY A 51 13.96 -8.38 -16.48
C GLY A 51 13.25 -7.44 -17.47
N ASN A 52 12.21 -6.73 -17.06
CA ASN A 52 11.65 -5.59 -17.80
C ASN A 52 11.66 -4.34 -16.90
N LEU A 53 12.20 -3.23 -17.43
CA LEU A 53 12.28 -1.92 -16.75
C LEU A 53 10.91 -1.39 -16.33
N GLU A 54 9.84 -1.74 -17.05
CA GLU A 54 8.47 -1.30 -16.74
C GLU A 54 7.92 -1.90 -15.43
N PHE A 55 8.50 -3.00 -14.93
CA PHE A 55 8.08 -3.61 -13.66
C PHE A 55 8.77 -3.01 -12.43
N TYR A 56 9.72 -2.08 -12.61
CA TYR A 56 10.37 -1.43 -11.48
C TYR A 56 9.53 -0.23 -11.04
N PRO A 57 9.00 -0.23 -9.81
CA PRO A 57 8.09 0.81 -9.34
C PRO A 57 8.86 2.04 -8.86
N LEU A 58 9.67 2.65 -9.73
CA LEU A 58 10.60 3.72 -9.37
C LEU A 58 9.88 4.97 -8.85
N ARG A 59 8.68 5.28 -9.36
CA ARG A 59 7.89 6.42 -8.88
C ARG A 59 7.30 6.18 -7.50
N GLN A 60 6.83 4.96 -7.23
CA GLN A 60 6.37 4.56 -5.90
C GLN A 60 7.54 4.58 -4.92
N LEU A 61 8.73 4.14 -5.35
CA LEU A 61 9.95 4.23 -4.56
C LEU A 61 10.30 5.70 -4.24
N ALA A 62 10.29 6.61 -5.22
CA ALA A 62 10.48 8.04 -4.95
C ALA A 62 9.46 8.58 -3.95
N THR A 63 8.20 8.18 -4.06
CA THR A 63 7.15 8.59 -3.12
C THR A 63 7.47 8.12 -1.70
N LEU A 64 7.89 6.88 -1.53
CA LEU A 64 8.21 6.29 -0.22
C LEU A 64 9.49 6.88 0.39
N LEU A 65 10.52 7.10 -0.43
CA LEU A 65 11.77 7.75 -0.01
C LEU A 65 11.57 9.21 0.37
N ALA A 66 10.66 9.92 -0.29
CA ALA A 66 10.30 11.29 0.09
C ALA A 66 9.37 11.34 1.31
N ALA A 67 8.46 10.38 1.40
CA ALA A 67 7.49 10.31 2.48
C ALA A 67 8.08 9.93 3.83
N GLU A 68 9.11 9.09 3.84
CA GLU A 68 9.73 8.50 5.05
C GLU A 68 8.67 8.13 6.11
N PRO A 69 7.65 7.32 5.75
CA PRO A 69 6.48 7.17 6.61
C PRO A 69 6.86 6.42 7.89
N ASP A 70 6.39 6.88 9.05
CA ASP A 70 6.58 6.15 10.32
C ASP A 70 5.87 4.78 10.31
N ALA A 71 4.71 4.75 9.67
CA ALA A 71 3.81 3.60 9.62
C ALA A 71 3.12 3.45 8.27
N VAL A 72 2.81 2.20 7.91
CA VAL A 72 2.18 1.82 6.64
C VAL A 72 1.00 0.88 6.88
N ILE A 73 -0.11 1.16 6.17
CA ILE A 73 -1.21 0.22 5.97
C ILE A 73 -1.04 -0.42 4.60
N LEU A 74 -0.64 -1.68 4.57
CA LEU A 74 -0.35 -2.37 3.31
C LEU A 74 -1.65 -2.85 2.66
N CYS A 75 -1.99 -2.29 1.50
CA CYS A 75 -3.15 -2.74 0.74
C CYS A 75 -2.77 -3.92 -0.17
N VAL A 76 -3.56 -5.01 -0.11
CA VAL A 76 -3.32 -6.23 -0.91
C VAL A 76 -4.61 -6.68 -1.60
N ASN A 77 -4.47 -7.42 -2.68
CA ASN A 77 -5.55 -8.13 -3.35
C ASN A 77 -5.59 -9.60 -2.92
N LEU A 78 -6.73 -10.24 -3.16
CA LEU A 78 -6.93 -11.67 -2.84
C LEU A 78 -6.07 -12.61 -3.69
N ASP A 79 -5.60 -12.14 -4.85
CA ASP A 79 -4.74 -12.85 -5.79
C ASP A 79 -3.25 -12.58 -5.59
N ASP A 80 -2.87 -11.71 -4.65
CA ASP A 80 -1.46 -11.45 -4.34
C ASP A 80 -0.84 -12.66 -3.62
N ASP A 81 0.31 -13.12 -4.12
CA ASP A 81 1.05 -14.23 -3.54
C ASP A 81 1.61 -13.88 -2.15
N ILE A 82 1.51 -14.82 -1.20
CA ILE A 82 2.01 -14.62 0.17
C ILE A 82 3.51 -14.29 0.21
N THR A 83 4.31 -14.85 -0.69
CA THR A 83 5.75 -14.56 -0.79
C THR A 83 5.97 -13.13 -1.26
N TYR A 84 5.16 -12.64 -2.20
CA TYR A 84 5.20 -11.24 -2.63
C TYR A 84 4.83 -10.29 -1.49
N ILE A 85 3.77 -10.61 -0.73
CA ILE A 85 3.35 -9.83 0.43
C ILE A 85 4.47 -9.78 1.50
N LYS A 86 5.07 -10.92 1.84
CA LYS A 86 6.20 -11.00 2.79
C LYS A 86 7.40 -10.18 2.35
N ARG A 87 7.78 -10.27 1.06
CA ARG A 87 8.87 -9.45 0.51
C ARG A 87 8.56 -7.96 0.57
N THR A 88 7.29 -7.59 0.33
CA THR A 88 6.85 -6.19 0.41
C THR A 88 6.91 -5.67 1.84
N ILE A 89 6.43 -6.45 2.81
CA ILE A 89 6.56 -6.13 4.24
C ILE A 89 8.03 -5.95 4.60
N ASN A 90 8.88 -6.91 4.25
CA ASN A 90 10.32 -6.83 4.55
C ASN A 90 10.99 -5.63 3.91
N PHE A 91 10.59 -5.23 2.69
CA PHE A 91 11.09 -4.02 2.07
C PHE A 91 10.66 -2.78 2.87
N ILE A 92 9.39 -2.67 3.25
CA ILE A 92 8.90 -1.55 4.03
C ILE A 92 9.60 -1.49 5.40
N GLU A 93 9.68 -2.60 6.12
CA GLU A 93 10.20 -2.60 7.50
C GLU A 93 11.72 -2.52 7.58
N ASN A 94 12.45 -3.12 6.63
CA ASN A 94 13.92 -3.17 6.72
C ASN A 94 14.62 -2.15 5.83
N TYR A 95 14.04 -1.75 4.69
CA TYR A 95 14.67 -0.78 3.78
C TYR A 95 14.19 0.65 4.02
N LEU A 96 12.92 0.85 4.34
CA LEU A 96 12.36 2.18 4.65
C LEU A 96 12.34 2.49 6.14
N GLU A 97 12.68 1.51 7.00
CA GLU A 97 12.59 1.62 8.47
C GLU A 97 11.19 2.01 9.00
N SER A 98 10.14 1.74 8.22
CA SER A 98 8.73 2.02 8.57
C SER A 98 8.06 0.80 9.23
N LYS A 99 7.00 0.97 10.02
CA LYS A 99 6.23 -0.18 10.55
C LYS A 99 5.00 -0.52 9.70
N VAL A 100 4.83 -1.77 9.29
CA VAL A 100 3.55 -2.21 8.72
C VAL A 100 2.57 -2.53 9.87
N LEU A 101 1.58 -1.67 10.09
CA LEU A 101 0.63 -1.83 11.20
C LEU A 101 -0.49 -2.80 10.90
N ALA A 102 -0.97 -2.79 9.66
CA ALA A 102 -2.07 -3.65 9.23
C ALA A 102 -2.02 -3.92 7.73
N ILE A 103 -2.71 -5.00 7.34
CA ILE A 103 -2.94 -5.35 5.94
C ILE A 103 -4.42 -5.11 5.63
N ASN A 104 -4.68 -4.27 4.63
CA ASN A 104 -6.01 -3.92 4.17
C ASN A 104 -6.34 -4.66 2.88
N VAL A 105 -7.17 -5.70 2.98
CA VAL A 105 -7.44 -6.63 1.88
C VAL A 105 -8.61 -6.13 1.03
N TYR A 106 -8.40 -6.01 -0.27
CA TYR A 106 -9.43 -5.63 -1.22
C TYR A 106 -10.41 -6.79 -1.48
N PRO A 107 -11.73 -6.63 -1.22
CA PRO A 107 -12.67 -7.75 -1.15
C PRO A 107 -13.25 -8.18 -2.51
N PHE A 108 -12.60 -7.84 -3.62
CA PHE A 108 -13.08 -8.18 -4.96
C PHE A 108 -12.05 -9.01 -5.71
N ILE A 109 -12.55 -10.02 -6.41
CA ILE A 109 -11.77 -10.83 -7.35
C ILE A 109 -12.11 -10.42 -8.78
N LYS A 110 -11.09 -10.46 -9.66
CA LYS A 110 -11.31 -10.34 -11.10
C LYS A 110 -11.87 -11.66 -11.60
N LYS A 111 -13.05 -11.64 -12.22
CA LYS A 111 -13.58 -12.83 -12.89
C LYS A 111 -12.93 -12.96 -14.25
N ASP A 112 -12.25 -14.08 -14.49
CA ASP A 112 -11.79 -14.45 -15.83
C ASP A 112 -13.00 -14.76 -16.71
N SER A 113 -13.55 -13.73 -17.33
CA SER A 113 -14.45 -13.88 -18.46
C SER A 113 -13.67 -13.62 -19.74
N TRP A 114 -13.76 -14.54 -20.71
CA TRP A 114 -13.24 -14.37 -22.08
C TRP A 114 -13.80 -13.13 -22.81
N ASN A 115 -14.84 -12.51 -22.25
CA ASN A 115 -15.46 -11.29 -22.76
C ASN A 115 -14.79 -10.03 -22.18
N LEU A 116 -14.62 -9.00 -23.01
CA LEU A 116 -14.05 -7.68 -22.66
C LEU A 116 -14.73 -6.98 -21.46
N ASN A 117 -15.90 -7.44 -21.02
CA ASN A 117 -16.60 -6.97 -19.84
C ASN A 117 -16.12 -7.70 -18.57
N ARG A 118 -14.87 -7.46 -18.18
CA ARG A 118 -14.31 -7.89 -16.89
C ARG A 118 -15.10 -7.23 -15.76
N LYS A 119 -15.92 -7.98 -15.04
CA LYS A 119 -16.61 -7.50 -13.84
C LYS A 119 -15.90 -8.01 -12.59
N ASN A 120 -15.68 -7.09 -11.65
CA ASN A 120 -15.23 -7.42 -10.31
C ASN A 120 -16.39 -8.07 -9.55
N GLU A 121 -16.15 -9.22 -8.91
CA GLU A 121 -17.13 -9.91 -8.08
C GLU A 121 -16.69 -9.82 -6.62
N LYS A 122 -17.59 -9.39 -5.73
CA LYS A 122 -17.32 -9.35 -4.30
C LYS A 122 -17.22 -10.81 -3.81
N ILE A 123 -16.11 -11.15 -3.16
CA ILE A 123 -15.95 -12.50 -2.62
C ILE A 123 -16.96 -12.74 -1.48
N SER A 124 -17.42 -13.98 -1.33
CA SER A 124 -18.30 -14.33 -0.20
C SER A 124 -17.56 -14.20 1.12
N SER A 125 -18.27 -13.84 2.19
CA SER A 125 -17.68 -13.67 3.53
C SER A 125 -16.95 -14.92 4.02
N ALA A 126 -17.47 -16.12 3.71
CA ALA A 126 -16.83 -17.38 4.09
C ALA A 126 -15.50 -17.63 3.38
N LYS A 127 -15.41 -17.36 2.06
CA LYS A 127 -14.16 -17.49 1.32
C LYS A 127 -13.15 -16.44 1.76
N PHE A 128 -13.61 -15.23 2.06
CA PHE A 128 -12.77 -14.18 2.60
C PHE A 128 -12.19 -14.59 3.97
N GLN A 129 -13.02 -15.10 4.87
CA GLN A 129 -12.55 -15.58 6.17
C GLN A 129 -11.49 -16.67 6.02
N GLY A 130 -11.70 -17.64 5.12
CA GLY A 130 -10.70 -18.67 4.83
C GLY A 130 -9.37 -18.11 4.28
N TYR A 131 -9.40 -17.01 3.52
CA TYR A 131 -8.18 -16.31 3.11
C TYR A 131 -7.47 -15.67 4.31
N ILE A 132 -8.20 -14.97 5.18
CA ILE A 132 -7.63 -14.35 6.39
C ILE A 132 -7.02 -15.39 7.32
N ASP A 133 -7.73 -16.49 7.55
CA ASP A 133 -7.27 -17.59 8.41
C ASP A 133 -5.99 -18.24 7.87
N ASN A 134 -5.85 -18.31 6.55
CA ASN A 134 -4.62 -18.78 5.90
C ASN A 134 -3.48 -17.76 6.08
N MET A 135 -3.73 -16.48 5.80
CA MET A 135 -2.72 -15.43 5.91
C MET A 135 -2.19 -15.25 7.35
N ASN A 136 -3.06 -15.36 8.35
CA ASN A 136 -2.71 -15.29 9.78
C ASN A 136 -1.78 -16.42 10.23
N GLN A 137 -1.67 -17.54 9.48
CA GLN A 137 -0.69 -18.59 9.78
C GLN A 137 0.74 -18.17 9.43
N PHE A 138 0.88 -17.17 8.55
CA PHE A 138 2.15 -16.78 7.97
C PHE A 138 2.61 -15.38 8.36
N LEU A 139 1.69 -14.56 8.86
CA LEU A 139 1.87 -13.14 9.14
C LEU A 139 1.36 -12.83 10.55
N GLU A 140 2.14 -12.08 11.30
CA GLU A 140 1.78 -11.61 12.65
C GLU A 140 1.19 -10.18 12.61
N ILE A 141 0.71 -9.76 11.44
CA ILE A 141 0.17 -8.41 11.19
C ILE A 141 -1.36 -8.54 11.03
N PRO A 142 -2.16 -7.70 11.71
CA PRO A 142 -3.62 -7.79 11.61
C PRO A 142 -4.12 -7.52 10.19
N LEU A 143 -5.06 -8.35 9.73
CA LEU A 143 -5.69 -8.23 8.41
C LEU A 143 -7.13 -7.73 8.54
N PHE A 144 -7.50 -6.76 7.72
CA PHE A 144 -8.81 -6.12 7.73
C PHE A 144 -9.43 -6.06 6.33
N ILE A 145 -10.76 -6.15 6.27
CA ILE A 145 -11.51 -5.97 5.01
C ILE A 145 -11.61 -4.50 4.65
N ASN A 146 -11.15 -4.16 3.45
CA ASN A 146 -11.32 -2.82 2.90
C ASN A 146 -12.81 -2.44 2.81
N GLY A 147 -13.13 -1.26 3.33
CA GLY A 147 -14.48 -0.69 3.32
C GLY A 147 -15.45 -1.27 4.37
N GLN A 148 -15.01 -2.21 5.21
CA GLN A 148 -15.83 -2.76 6.31
C GLN A 148 -15.20 -2.52 7.68
N GLN A 149 -13.87 -2.53 7.76
CA GLN A 149 -13.13 -2.53 9.02
C GLN A 149 -12.19 -1.31 9.16
N SER A 150 -12.59 -0.17 8.60
CA SER A 150 -11.80 1.06 8.68
C SER A 150 -11.61 1.57 10.11
N LYS A 151 -12.55 1.25 11.02
CA LYS A 151 -12.43 1.60 12.44
C LYS A 151 -11.31 0.80 13.13
N ASP A 152 -11.19 -0.48 12.81
CA ASP A 152 -10.15 -1.34 13.39
C ASP A 152 -8.74 -0.87 12.95
N ILE A 153 -8.59 -0.49 11.67
CA ILE A 153 -7.35 0.12 11.16
C ILE A 153 -7.02 1.42 11.92
N TYR A 154 -8.04 2.26 12.17
CA TYR A 154 -7.87 3.49 12.92
C TYR A 154 -7.40 3.23 14.37
N GLU A 155 -7.93 2.18 15.01
CA GLU A 155 -7.52 1.78 16.36
C GLU A 155 -6.05 1.31 16.39
N GLU A 156 -5.58 0.58 15.37
CA GLU A 156 -4.15 0.22 15.25
C GLU A 156 -3.26 1.45 15.05
N CYS A 157 -3.68 2.42 14.23
CA CYS A 157 -2.97 3.69 14.09
C CYS A 157 -2.88 4.43 15.43
N LEU A 158 -3.99 4.55 16.17
CA LEU A 158 -4.00 5.20 17.48
C LEU A 158 -3.03 4.51 18.44
N LYS A 159 -3.10 3.18 18.53
CA LYS A 159 -2.23 2.38 19.39
C LYS A 159 -0.75 2.57 19.06
N PHE A 160 -0.39 2.72 17.79
CA PHE A 160 0.98 2.99 17.40
C PHE A 160 1.42 4.40 17.81
N PHE A 161 0.69 5.43 17.36
CA PHE A 161 1.11 6.82 17.56
C PHE A 161 0.90 7.35 18.99
N SER A 162 0.01 6.75 19.79
CA SER A 162 -0.21 7.15 21.19
C SER A 162 0.81 6.58 22.17
N ASN A 163 1.50 5.50 21.80
CA ASN A 163 2.44 4.79 22.67
C ASN A 163 3.91 5.21 22.43
N SER A 164 4.16 6.11 21.48
CA SER A 164 5.50 6.58 21.11
C SER A 164 6.05 7.72 21.98
N THR A 165 5.59 7.87 23.22
CA THR A 165 6.15 8.78 24.25
C THR A 165 6.98 8.01 25.26
#